data_AF-A0A0R1K693-F1
#
_entry.id   AF-A0A0R1K693-F1
#
_cell.length_a   1.000
_cell.length_b   1.000
_cell.length_c   1.000
_cell.angle_alpha   90.00
_cell.angle_beta   90.00
_cell.angle_gamma   90.00
#
_symmetry.space_group_name_H-M   'P 1'
#
loop_
_entity.id
_entity.type
_entity.pdbx_description
1 polymer ?
#
loop_
_entity_poly.entity_id
_entity_poly.type
_entity_poly.pdbx_seq_one_letter_code
_entity_poly.pdbx_strand_id
1 'polypeptide(L)'
;MNSLELFAGIGGIALAEQMAGINVIALSEMAEFPVKVLKKNFKGVPILPDVTKIDKESLRKVGVDPESIDIISGGFPCQPFSIAGKQKGTEDDRDLWPEMFRIIKEIRPDWVVGENVANFANMELDRTLSDLESIGYEARTFILPALAIGTLHKRQRTFIVANSNRKRWGGVDQGCEERCIGEFTQSFENETRQTRWNDANDILSSGARVLASSSSRIQRNDNGLSEGVDRLKALGNAVVPQQVLPIFELIVEIENVDSKENEKTILDVCCGSRMFWYDKNNKDTLFIDNRKLETTLSDGRRLIVNPNRLADFRHLPFRDESFYMVVFDPPHLINAGSNSWLAQKYGVLDEDTWKQDLKSGFDECMRVLKPHGTLIFKWNTEQISMAKIWKVFCQEPLFGDGRSKTRWSVFMKEKNDD
;
A
#
# COMPACT_ATOMS: atom_id res chain seq x y z
N MET A 1 -4.07 -13.85 1.19
CA MET A 1 -4.65 -12.96 0.17
C MET A 1 -5.24 -13.79 -0.95
N ASN A 2 -6.35 -13.38 -1.54
CA ASN A 2 -6.98 -14.03 -2.70
C ASN A 2 -6.88 -13.15 -3.96
N SER A 3 -6.66 -13.76 -5.13
CA SER A 3 -6.53 -13.04 -6.40
C SER A 3 -7.53 -13.48 -7.48
N LEU A 4 -7.89 -12.52 -8.34
CA LEU A 4 -8.57 -12.71 -9.62
C LEU A 4 -7.65 -12.22 -10.75
N GLU A 5 -7.17 -13.15 -11.59
CA GLU A 5 -6.38 -12.79 -12.80
C GLU A 5 -7.32 -12.62 -14.00
N LEU A 6 -7.33 -11.42 -14.57
CA LEU A 6 -7.99 -11.10 -15.84
C LEU A 6 -6.99 -11.25 -16.99
N PHE A 7 -7.49 -11.61 -18.18
CA PHE A 7 -6.64 -11.83 -19.36
C PHE A 7 -5.52 -12.84 -19.11
N ALA A 8 -5.86 -13.94 -18.43
CA ALA A 8 -4.88 -14.83 -17.80
C ALA A 8 -3.91 -15.49 -18.80
N GLY A 9 -4.31 -15.61 -20.07
CA GLY A 9 -3.56 -16.36 -21.07
C GLY A 9 -3.34 -17.78 -20.56
N ILE A 10 -2.08 -18.19 -20.46
CA ILE A 10 -1.71 -19.52 -19.92
C ILE A 10 -1.42 -19.52 -18.42
N GLY A 11 -1.75 -18.44 -17.70
CA GLY A 11 -1.62 -18.30 -16.24
C GLY A 11 -0.22 -17.91 -15.79
N GLY A 12 0.42 -16.99 -16.53
CA GLY A 12 1.78 -16.53 -16.21
C GLY A 12 1.82 -15.72 -14.91
N ILE A 13 0.83 -14.84 -14.71
CA ILE A 13 0.71 -14.04 -13.49
C ILE A 13 0.19 -14.91 -12.35
N ALA A 14 -0.86 -15.73 -12.57
CA ALA A 14 -1.36 -16.64 -11.53
C ALA A 14 -0.29 -17.61 -11.00
N LEU A 15 0.61 -18.10 -11.85
CA LEU A 15 1.71 -18.94 -11.38
C LEU A 15 2.65 -18.16 -10.45
N ALA A 16 2.95 -16.90 -10.75
CA ALA A 16 3.75 -16.05 -9.88
C ALA A 16 3.02 -15.74 -8.55
N GLU A 17 1.72 -15.49 -8.61
CA GLU A 17 0.88 -15.30 -7.42
C GLU A 17 0.92 -16.54 -6.50
N GLN A 18 0.73 -17.73 -7.05
CA GLN A 18 0.83 -18.99 -6.28
C GLN A 18 2.23 -19.17 -5.67
N MET A 19 3.29 -18.85 -6.40
CA MET A 19 4.67 -18.91 -5.90
C MET A 19 4.90 -17.94 -4.73
N ALA A 20 4.26 -16.76 -4.73
CA ALA A 20 4.28 -15.79 -3.64
C ALA A 20 3.36 -16.17 -2.46
N GLY A 21 2.62 -17.29 -2.53
CA GLY A 21 1.68 -17.73 -1.50
C GLY A 21 0.30 -17.06 -1.57
N ILE A 22 -0.03 -16.40 -2.69
CA ILE A 22 -1.36 -15.83 -2.94
C ILE A 22 -2.29 -16.93 -3.48
N ASN A 23 -3.52 -16.95 -2.97
CA ASN A 23 -4.52 -17.92 -3.38
C ASN A 23 -5.28 -17.42 -4.63
N VAL A 24 -5.03 -18.03 -5.77
CA VAL A 24 -5.72 -17.70 -7.03
C VAL A 24 -7.12 -18.32 -7.01
N ILE A 25 -8.14 -17.49 -6.83
CA ILE A 25 -9.53 -17.95 -6.64
C ILE A 25 -10.38 -17.87 -7.91
N ALA A 26 -9.94 -17.13 -8.92
CA ALA A 26 -10.58 -17.11 -10.22
C ALA A 26 -9.62 -16.64 -11.32
N LEU A 27 -9.87 -17.08 -12.55
CA LEU A 27 -9.15 -16.70 -13.76
C LEU A 27 -10.15 -16.28 -14.83
N SER A 28 -9.82 -15.30 -15.68
CA SER A 28 -10.62 -14.96 -16.87
C SER A 28 -9.79 -15.08 -18.14
N GLU A 29 -10.28 -15.89 -19.08
CA GLU A 29 -9.65 -16.08 -20.39
C GLU A 29 -10.67 -16.52 -21.44
N MET A 30 -10.66 -15.86 -22.60
CA MET A 30 -11.61 -16.11 -23.68
C MET A 30 -11.07 -17.11 -24.73
N ALA A 31 -9.75 -17.15 -24.93
CA ALA A 31 -9.13 -17.98 -25.95
C ALA A 31 -9.14 -19.46 -25.57
N GLU A 32 -9.62 -20.29 -26.49
CA GLU A 32 -9.88 -21.72 -26.23
C GLU A 32 -8.60 -22.49 -25.85
N PHE A 33 -7.48 -22.24 -26.52
CA PHE A 33 -6.22 -22.94 -26.24
C PHE A 33 -5.67 -22.59 -24.85
N PRO A 34 -5.49 -21.31 -24.48
CA PRO A 34 -5.08 -20.96 -23.13
C PRO A 34 -6.02 -21.48 -22.04
N VAL A 35 -7.35 -21.45 -22.23
CA VAL A 35 -8.31 -22.08 -21.30
C VAL A 35 -8.01 -23.57 -21.06
N LYS A 36 -7.63 -24.33 -22.10
CA LYS A 36 -7.24 -25.75 -21.94
C LYS A 36 -5.98 -25.90 -21.07
N VAL A 37 -5.02 -24.99 -21.21
CA VAL A 37 -3.80 -24.94 -20.37
C VAL A 37 -4.16 -24.60 -18.93
N LEU A 38 -5.03 -23.60 -18.71
CA LEU A 38 -5.47 -23.20 -17.38
C LEU A 38 -6.20 -24.34 -16.67
N LYS A 39 -7.18 -24.99 -17.31
CA LYS A 39 -7.93 -26.13 -16.75
C LYS A 39 -7.02 -27.27 -16.30
N LYS A 40 -5.91 -27.47 -17.00
CA LYS A 40 -4.94 -28.52 -16.70
C LYS A 40 -4.10 -28.20 -15.47
N ASN A 41 -3.64 -26.94 -15.34
CA ASN A 41 -2.65 -26.53 -14.33
C ASN A 41 -3.30 -25.94 -13.06
N PHE A 42 -4.44 -25.27 -13.19
CA PHE A 42 -5.17 -24.62 -12.08
C PHE A 42 -6.45 -25.39 -11.77
N LYS A 43 -6.29 -26.65 -11.34
CA LYS A 43 -7.42 -27.54 -11.03
C LYS A 43 -8.26 -26.99 -9.88
N GLY A 44 -9.57 -26.92 -10.08
CA GLY A 44 -10.51 -26.42 -9.07
C GLY A 44 -10.67 -24.90 -9.04
N VAL A 45 -9.86 -24.15 -9.79
CA VAL A 45 -10.03 -22.70 -9.95
C VAL A 45 -11.06 -22.44 -11.06
N PRO A 46 -12.15 -21.69 -10.80
CA PRO A 46 -13.11 -21.33 -11.83
C PRO A 46 -12.45 -20.43 -12.90
N ILE A 47 -12.72 -20.76 -14.16
CA ILE A 47 -12.25 -19.99 -15.32
C ILE A 47 -13.46 -19.32 -15.95
N LEU A 48 -13.57 -18.01 -15.73
CA LEU A 48 -14.59 -17.15 -16.30
C LEU A 48 -14.27 -16.86 -17.79
N PRO A 49 -15.31 -16.59 -18.60
CA PRO A 49 -15.14 -16.25 -20.00
C PRO A 49 -14.66 -14.79 -20.14
N ASP A 50 -14.94 -14.20 -21.30
CA ASP A 50 -14.74 -12.79 -21.64
C ASP A 50 -14.97 -11.81 -20.47
N VAL A 51 -13.99 -10.94 -20.25
CA VAL A 51 -13.98 -9.92 -19.18
C VAL A 51 -15.19 -8.99 -19.25
N THR A 52 -15.75 -8.74 -20.43
CA THR A 52 -16.95 -7.91 -20.64
C THR A 52 -18.19 -8.48 -19.93
N LYS A 53 -18.16 -9.77 -19.57
CA LYS A 53 -19.27 -10.48 -18.92
C LYS A 53 -19.03 -10.70 -17.42
N ILE A 54 -17.94 -10.17 -16.88
CA ILE A 54 -17.59 -10.33 -15.48
C ILE A 54 -18.17 -9.18 -14.67
N ASP A 55 -18.95 -9.55 -13.67
CA ASP A 55 -19.54 -8.72 -12.63
C ASP A 55 -19.58 -9.52 -11.30
N LYS A 56 -20.03 -8.88 -10.21
CA LYS A 56 -20.17 -9.55 -8.89
C LYS A 56 -21.06 -10.79 -8.93
N GLU A 57 -22.13 -10.79 -9.72
CA GLU A 57 -23.04 -11.93 -9.79
C GLU A 57 -22.40 -13.14 -10.48
N SER A 58 -21.66 -12.91 -11.56
CA SER A 58 -20.94 -13.93 -12.31
C SER A 58 -19.90 -14.64 -11.45
N LEU A 59 -19.21 -13.89 -10.58
CA LEU A 59 -18.26 -14.42 -9.59
C LEU A 59 -18.99 -15.27 -8.53
N ARG A 60 -20.09 -14.78 -7.99
CA ARG A 60 -20.91 -15.53 -7.01
C ARG A 60 -21.46 -16.83 -7.60
N LYS A 61 -21.88 -16.83 -8.88
CA LYS A 61 -22.36 -18.02 -9.59
C LYS A 61 -21.31 -19.13 -9.69
N VAL A 62 -20.03 -18.78 -9.71
CA VAL A 62 -18.91 -19.74 -9.73
C VAL A 62 -18.33 -20.01 -8.33
N GLY A 63 -19.01 -19.56 -7.27
CA GLY A 63 -18.61 -19.81 -5.88
C GLY A 63 -17.52 -18.87 -5.36
N VAL A 64 -17.27 -17.75 -6.04
CA VAL A 64 -16.31 -16.73 -5.62
C VAL A 64 -17.05 -15.59 -4.96
N ASP A 65 -16.67 -15.28 -3.72
CA ASP A 65 -17.13 -14.09 -3.02
C ASP A 65 -16.35 -12.86 -3.53
N PRO A 66 -16.98 -11.90 -4.25
CA PRO A 66 -16.29 -10.73 -4.78
C PRO A 66 -15.62 -9.90 -3.68
N GLU A 67 -16.24 -9.86 -2.50
CA GLU A 67 -15.74 -9.14 -1.33
C GLU A 67 -14.50 -9.80 -0.70
N SER A 68 -14.15 -11.03 -1.10
CA SER A 68 -12.94 -11.74 -0.67
C SER A 68 -11.72 -11.54 -1.59
N ILE A 69 -11.87 -10.84 -2.72
CA ILE A 69 -10.80 -10.64 -3.72
C ILE A 69 -9.87 -9.50 -3.26
N ASP A 70 -8.67 -9.82 -2.80
CA ASP A 70 -7.71 -8.80 -2.33
C ASP A 70 -6.92 -8.19 -3.49
N ILE A 71 -6.71 -8.95 -4.58
CA ILE A 71 -5.89 -8.56 -5.73
C ILE A 71 -6.65 -8.79 -7.03
N ILE A 72 -6.66 -7.78 -7.91
CA ILE A 72 -6.98 -7.97 -9.33
C ILE A 72 -5.72 -7.79 -10.15
N SER A 73 -5.35 -8.78 -10.96
CA SER A 73 -4.17 -8.73 -11.81
C SER A 73 -4.52 -8.99 -13.27
N GLY A 74 -3.67 -8.60 -14.22
CA GLY A 74 -3.89 -8.96 -15.62
C GLY A 74 -2.94 -8.32 -16.63
N GLY A 75 -2.60 -9.08 -17.67
CA GLY A 75 -1.88 -8.60 -18.86
C GLY A 75 -2.86 -8.10 -19.91
N PHE A 76 -3.49 -6.95 -19.67
CA PHE A 76 -4.55 -6.44 -20.55
C PHE A 76 -3.99 -6.07 -21.93
N PRO A 77 -4.74 -6.33 -23.02
CA PRO A 77 -4.24 -6.12 -24.38
C PRO A 77 -3.95 -4.64 -24.64
N CYS A 78 -2.75 -4.35 -25.16
CA CYS A 78 -2.42 -3.05 -25.72
C CYS A 78 -3.12 -2.86 -27.06
N GLN A 79 -3.72 -1.68 -27.28
CA GLN A 79 -4.14 -1.26 -28.62
C GLN A 79 -3.00 -1.48 -29.63
N PRO A 80 -3.28 -1.95 -30.86
CA PRO A 80 -2.27 -2.03 -31.89
C PRO A 80 -2.04 -0.62 -32.45
N PHE A 81 -1.22 0.15 -31.76
CA PHE A 81 -0.58 1.31 -32.36
C PHE A 81 0.54 0.81 -33.27
N SER A 82 0.16 0.31 -34.43
CA SER A 82 1.11 0.01 -35.48
C SER A 82 1.77 1.30 -35.93
N ILE A 83 3.12 1.33 -35.92
CA ILE A 83 3.94 2.31 -36.66
C ILE A 83 3.62 2.26 -38.19
N ALA A 84 2.90 1.23 -38.65
CA ALA A 84 2.58 0.97 -40.06
C ALA A 84 1.08 0.89 -40.41
N GLY A 85 0.16 1.38 -39.58
CA GLY A 85 -1.28 1.21 -39.83
C GLY A 85 -2.14 2.33 -39.26
N LYS A 86 -3.12 2.75 -40.06
CA LYS A 86 -3.99 3.92 -39.87
C LYS A 86 -4.53 4.04 -38.44
N GLN A 87 -4.21 5.17 -37.80
CA GLN A 87 -4.79 5.66 -36.55
C GLN A 87 -6.32 5.72 -36.68
N LYS A 88 -7.01 4.71 -36.17
CA LYS A 88 -8.41 4.85 -35.79
C LYS A 88 -8.40 5.15 -34.30
N GLY A 89 -8.87 6.34 -33.93
CA GLY A 89 -8.94 6.78 -32.54
C GLY A 89 -9.85 5.90 -31.69
N THR A 90 -9.67 6.01 -30.37
CA THR A 90 -10.46 5.67 -29.15
C THR A 90 -11.69 4.74 -29.15
N GLU A 91 -12.17 4.22 -30.27
CA GLU A 91 -13.26 3.24 -30.38
C GLU A 91 -12.74 1.99 -31.12
N ASP A 92 -11.78 1.30 -30.51
CA ASP A 92 -11.31 0.00 -30.97
C ASP A 92 -11.84 -1.06 -30.00
N ASP A 93 -12.60 -2.04 -30.49
CA ASP A 93 -13.13 -3.20 -29.73
C ASP A 93 -12.02 -4.03 -29.03
N ARG A 94 -10.76 -3.65 -29.20
CA ARG A 94 -9.55 -4.26 -28.62
C ARG A 94 -9.02 -3.51 -27.39
N ASP A 95 -9.53 -2.33 -27.05
CA ASP A 95 -9.21 -1.64 -25.79
C ASP A 95 -10.05 -2.23 -24.65
N LEU A 96 -9.43 -3.13 -23.87
CA LEU A 96 -10.10 -3.78 -22.74
C LEU A 96 -9.68 -3.21 -21.38
N TRP A 97 -8.90 -2.12 -21.36
CA TRP A 97 -8.64 -1.37 -20.12
C TRP A 97 -9.95 -0.86 -19.46
N PRO A 98 -10.93 -0.29 -20.19
CA PRO A 98 -12.20 0.15 -19.61
C PRO A 98 -12.95 -0.97 -18.86
N GLU A 99 -12.90 -2.21 -19.37
CA GLU A 99 -13.54 -3.36 -18.73
C GLU A 99 -12.80 -3.81 -17.47
N MET A 100 -11.47 -3.85 -17.51
CA MET A 100 -10.66 -4.09 -16.31
C MET A 100 -10.95 -3.02 -15.24
N PHE A 101 -10.98 -1.74 -15.65
CA PHE A 101 -11.29 -0.63 -14.76
C PHE A 101 -12.70 -0.70 -14.19
N ARG A 102 -13.72 -1.07 -14.99
CA ARG A 102 -15.09 -1.32 -14.52
C ARG A 102 -15.11 -2.36 -13.40
N ILE A 103 -14.43 -3.49 -13.60
CA ILE A 103 -14.35 -4.58 -12.60
C ILE A 103 -13.63 -4.10 -11.34
N ILE A 104 -12.51 -3.37 -11.47
CA ILE A 104 -11.78 -2.78 -10.33
C ILE A 104 -12.70 -1.84 -9.53
N LYS A 105 -13.45 -0.97 -10.22
CA LYS A 105 -14.36 -0.01 -9.59
C LYS A 105 -15.50 -0.69 -8.84
N GLU A 106 -16.00 -1.80 -9.37
CA GLU A 106 -17.10 -2.59 -8.79
C GLU A 106 -16.62 -3.45 -7.60
N ILE A 107 -15.50 -4.16 -7.78
CA ILE A 107 -14.98 -5.11 -6.79
C ILE A 107 -14.19 -4.39 -5.69
N ARG A 108 -13.46 -3.31 -6.00
CA ARG A 108 -12.60 -2.56 -5.07
C ARG A 108 -11.57 -3.45 -4.34
N PRO A 109 -10.67 -4.15 -5.06
CA PRO A 109 -9.60 -4.92 -4.42
C PRO A 109 -8.62 -4.00 -3.68
N ASP A 110 -7.88 -4.51 -2.71
CA ASP A 110 -6.83 -3.73 -2.03
C ASP A 110 -5.68 -3.42 -3.00
N TRP A 111 -5.37 -4.35 -3.90
CA TRP A 111 -4.27 -4.24 -4.86
C TRP A 111 -4.73 -4.47 -6.30
N VAL A 112 -4.11 -3.73 -7.22
CA VAL A 112 -4.22 -3.93 -8.67
C VAL A 112 -2.83 -4.10 -9.27
N VAL A 113 -2.63 -5.14 -10.08
CA VAL A 113 -1.36 -5.39 -10.78
C VAL A 113 -1.60 -5.57 -12.28
N GLY A 114 -1.29 -4.54 -13.07
CA GLY A 114 -1.35 -4.58 -14.53
C GLY A 114 0.00 -4.91 -15.15
N GLU A 115 0.01 -5.71 -16.22
CA GLU A 115 1.16 -5.88 -17.11
C GLU A 115 0.82 -5.34 -18.50
N ASN A 116 1.77 -4.64 -19.12
CA ASN A 116 1.65 -4.23 -20.51
C ASN A 116 3.02 -4.12 -21.22
N VAL A 117 3.01 -3.97 -22.54
CA VAL A 117 4.21 -3.77 -23.36
C VAL A 117 4.96 -2.50 -22.96
N ALA A 118 6.28 -2.49 -23.09
CA ALA A 118 7.11 -1.35 -22.63
C ALA A 118 6.70 0.02 -23.22
N ASN A 119 6.26 0.06 -24.48
CA ASN A 119 5.84 1.31 -25.12
C ASN A 119 4.51 1.85 -24.58
N PHE A 120 3.76 1.07 -23.79
CA PHE A 120 2.55 1.52 -23.09
C PHE A 120 2.81 2.74 -22.22
N ALA A 121 4.02 2.84 -21.64
CA ALA A 121 4.44 3.95 -20.81
C ALA A 121 4.37 5.32 -21.53
N ASN A 122 4.48 5.33 -22.87
CA ASN A 122 4.45 6.56 -23.67
C ASN A 122 3.07 6.84 -24.30
N MET A 123 2.03 6.07 -23.95
CA MET A 123 0.75 6.08 -24.67
C MET A 123 -0.45 6.22 -23.72
N GLU A 124 -0.85 5.13 -23.08
CA GLU A 124 -2.10 5.04 -22.31
C GLU A 124 -1.85 4.99 -20.80
N LEU A 125 -0.57 5.08 -20.39
CA LEU A 125 -0.21 4.99 -18.99
C LEU A 125 -0.84 6.12 -18.17
N ASP A 126 -0.79 7.36 -18.67
CA ASP A 126 -1.37 8.51 -17.97
C ASP A 126 -2.87 8.34 -17.73
N ARG A 127 -3.61 7.81 -18.71
CA ARG A 127 -5.03 7.49 -18.58
C ARG A 127 -5.27 6.43 -17.52
N THR A 128 -4.50 5.35 -17.56
CA THR A 128 -4.62 4.24 -16.58
C THR A 128 -4.34 4.71 -15.15
N LEU A 129 -3.30 5.51 -14.96
CA LEU A 129 -2.96 6.08 -13.66
C LEU A 129 -4.06 7.04 -13.19
N SER A 130 -4.52 7.94 -14.06
CA SER A 130 -5.59 8.89 -13.75
C SER A 130 -6.91 8.19 -13.40
N ASP A 131 -7.28 7.14 -14.12
CA ASP A 131 -8.47 6.33 -13.83
C ASP A 131 -8.36 5.69 -12.44
N LEU A 132 -7.24 5.05 -12.10
CA LEU A 132 -7.01 4.43 -10.80
C LEU A 132 -7.01 5.46 -9.66
N GLU A 133 -6.35 6.61 -9.85
CA GLU A 133 -6.34 7.72 -8.90
C GLU A 133 -7.75 8.29 -8.70
N SER A 134 -8.57 8.40 -9.75
CA SER A 134 -9.94 8.91 -9.67
C SER A 134 -10.86 8.10 -8.75
N ILE A 135 -10.54 6.82 -8.54
CA ILE A 135 -11.25 5.93 -7.62
C ILE A 135 -10.48 5.69 -6.31
N GLY A 136 -9.40 6.44 -6.07
CA GLY A 136 -8.68 6.47 -4.80
C GLY A 136 -7.56 5.44 -4.64
N TYR A 137 -6.98 4.95 -5.74
CA TYR A 137 -5.77 4.14 -5.69
C TYR A 137 -4.53 5.00 -5.88
N GLU A 138 -3.48 4.70 -5.12
CA GLU A 138 -2.14 5.21 -5.39
C GLU A 138 -1.41 4.21 -6.28
N ALA A 139 -0.96 4.67 -7.45
CA ALA A 139 -0.34 3.82 -8.45
C ALA A 139 1.15 4.16 -8.66
N ARG A 140 1.95 3.14 -8.93
CA ARG A 140 3.33 3.28 -9.38
C ARG A 140 3.61 2.34 -10.53
N THR A 141 4.47 2.79 -11.44
CA THR A 141 4.89 2.00 -12.60
C THR A 141 6.37 1.67 -12.60
N PHE A 142 6.68 0.50 -13.14
CA PHE A 142 8.05 0.03 -13.30
C PHE A 142 8.22 -0.59 -14.68
N ILE A 143 9.38 -0.37 -15.30
CA ILE A 143 9.75 -1.09 -16.52
C ILE A 143 10.80 -2.12 -16.13
N LEU A 144 10.42 -3.41 -16.17
CA LEU A 144 11.31 -4.51 -15.81
C LEU A 144 11.64 -5.30 -17.07
N PRO A 145 12.92 -5.48 -17.44
CA PRO A 145 13.32 -6.46 -18.45
C PRO A 145 13.39 -7.86 -17.85
N ALA A 146 12.99 -8.89 -18.61
CA ALA A 146 13.19 -10.27 -18.18
C ALA A 146 14.68 -10.62 -17.96
N LEU A 147 15.62 -9.84 -18.52
CA LEU A 147 17.05 -10.01 -18.25
C LEU A 147 17.43 -9.63 -16.80
N ALA A 148 16.71 -8.70 -16.16
CA ALA A 148 17.04 -8.23 -14.80
C ALA A 148 16.90 -9.33 -13.74
N ILE A 149 16.16 -10.39 -14.06
CA ILE A 149 15.93 -11.56 -13.20
C ILE A 149 16.71 -12.80 -13.68
N GLY A 150 17.74 -12.61 -14.51
CA GLY A 150 18.66 -13.67 -14.93
C GLY A 150 18.19 -14.54 -16.10
N THR A 151 17.11 -14.17 -16.82
CA THR A 151 16.71 -14.91 -18.02
C THR A 151 17.53 -14.51 -19.25
N LEU A 152 17.66 -15.41 -20.23
CA LEU A 152 18.46 -15.19 -21.45
C LEU A 152 17.76 -14.33 -22.53
N HIS A 153 16.73 -13.56 -22.18
CA HIS A 153 15.97 -12.73 -23.12
C HIS A 153 15.60 -11.36 -22.51
N LYS A 154 15.51 -10.32 -23.35
CA LYS A 154 15.32 -8.93 -22.87
C LYS A 154 13.91 -8.61 -22.38
N ARG A 155 12.88 -9.23 -22.97
CA ARG A 155 11.42 -8.93 -22.86
C ARG A 155 11.10 -7.82 -21.84
N GLN A 156 11.07 -6.58 -22.30
CA GLN A 156 10.73 -5.42 -21.48
C GLN A 156 9.23 -5.28 -21.34
N ARG A 157 8.76 -5.06 -20.11
CA ARG A 157 7.36 -4.88 -19.77
C ARG A 157 7.18 -3.78 -18.75
N THR A 158 6.08 -3.05 -18.91
CA THR A 158 5.61 -2.06 -17.96
C THR A 158 4.67 -2.76 -17.00
N PHE A 159 4.96 -2.66 -15.70
CA PHE A 159 4.11 -3.13 -14.63
C PHE A 159 3.50 -1.93 -13.94
N ILE A 160 2.21 -2.00 -13.67
CA ILE A 160 1.43 -1.00 -12.95
C ILE A 160 1.00 -1.65 -11.66
N VAL A 161 1.39 -1.09 -10.53
CA VAL A 161 1.01 -1.58 -9.21
C VAL A 161 0.26 -0.47 -8.51
N ALA A 162 -0.97 -0.74 -8.10
CA ALA A 162 -1.79 0.24 -7.41
C ALA A 162 -2.38 -0.34 -6.12
N ASN A 163 -2.46 0.50 -5.09
CA ASN A 163 -3.03 0.14 -3.79
C ASN A 163 -4.11 1.14 -3.38
N SER A 164 -5.21 0.65 -2.81
CA SER A 164 -6.33 1.48 -2.39
C SER A 164 -6.06 2.30 -1.11
N ASN A 165 -5.02 1.96 -0.35
CA ASN A 165 -4.75 2.40 1.02
C ASN A 165 -5.93 2.24 2.01
N ARG A 166 -7.03 1.59 1.61
CA ARG A 166 -8.28 1.38 2.37
C ARG A 166 -8.63 -0.11 2.33
N LYS A 167 -8.55 -0.83 3.46
CA LYS A 167 -9.10 -2.19 3.54
C LYS A 167 -10.60 -2.06 3.40
N ARG A 168 -11.21 -2.93 2.60
CA ARG A 168 -12.66 -3.00 2.45
C ARG A 168 -13.35 -2.92 3.82
N TRP A 169 -14.15 -1.87 4.02
CA TRP A 169 -15.13 -1.84 5.09
C TRP A 169 -16.19 -2.90 4.80
N GLY A 170 -16.46 -3.77 5.76
CA GLY A 170 -17.58 -4.70 5.68
C GLY A 170 -18.90 -3.94 5.85
N GLY A 171 -19.56 -3.64 4.73
CA GLY A 171 -21.00 -3.40 4.63
C GLY A 171 -21.53 -1.99 4.94
N VAL A 172 -22.26 -1.45 3.95
CA VAL A 172 -23.29 -0.39 4.00
C VAL A 172 -22.71 1.03 4.23
N ASP A 173 -22.97 2.09 3.47
CA ASP A 173 -24.05 2.43 2.53
C ASP A 173 -23.58 3.37 1.41
N GLN A 174 -24.43 3.51 0.41
CA GLN A 174 -24.36 4.51 -0.65
C GLN A 174 -24.67 5.92 -0.10
N GLY A 175 -23.93 6.92 -0.58
CA GLY A 175 -24.43 8.29 -0.73
C GLY A 175 -23.85 9.34 0.21
N CYS A 176 -22.86 10.09 -0.28
CA CYS A 176 -22.85 11.54 -0.12
C CYS A 176 -22.10 12.19 -1.29
N GLU A 177 -22.87 12.78 -2.20
CA GLU A 177 -22.38 13.74 -3.19
C GLU A 177 -22.09 15.10 -2.51
N GLU A 178 -21.03 15.73 -3.03
CA GLU A 178 -20.70 17.16 -3.05
C GLU A 178 -20.52 17.94 -1.73
N ARG A 179 -19.27 18.39 -1.53
CA ARG A 179 -18.81 19.75 -1.10
C ARG A 179 -17.32 19.62 -0.71
N CYS A 180 -16.33 20.36 -1.22
CA CYS A 180 -16.26 21.64 -1.91
C CYS A 180 -15.12 21.61 -2.93
N ILE A 181 -15.38 22.13 -4.13
CA ILE A 181 -14.37 22.67 -5.04
C ILE A 181 -14.12 24.11 -4.58
N GLY A 182 -12.87 24.44 -4.25
CA GLY A 182 -12.48 25.79 -3.85
C GLY A 182 -10.97 25.92 -3.68
N GLU A 183 -10.31 26.33 -4.77
CA GLU A 183 -9.02 27.04 -4.87
C GLU A 183 -7.91 26.71 -3.86
N PHE A 184 -6.94 25.91 -4.29
CA PHE A 184 -5.55 26.06 -3.84
C PHE A 184 -4.57 25.64 -4.95
N THR A 185 -4.41 26.51 -5.96
CA THR A 185 -3.29 26.43 -6.89
C THR A 185 -2.11 27.22 -6.35
N GLN A 186 -0.93 26.60 -6.48
CA GLN A 186 0.42 27.14 -6.30
C GLN A 186 0.83 27.49 -4.87
N SER A 187 1.57 26.55 -4.26
CA SER A 187 2.99 26.72 -3.89
C SER A 187 3.32 25.65 -2.86
N PHE A 188 3.90 24.51 -3.25
CA PHE A 188 4.78 23.69 -2.40
C PHE A 188 5.34 22.57 -3.29
N GLU A 189 6.33 22.92 -4.10
CA GLU A 189 7.26 21.94 -4.63
C GLU A 189 8.19 21.47 -3.51
N ASN A 190 8.41 20.15 -3.50
CA ASN A 190 9.63 19.48 -3.08
C ASN A 190 10.17 19.80 -1.69
N GLU A 191 9.70 19.06 -0.68
CA GLU A 191 10.61 18.32 0.19
C GLU A 191 9.88 17.23 0.97
N THR A 192 10.53 16.08 1.09
CA THR A 192 10.18 14.92 1.94
C THR A 192 8.91 14.14 1.62
N ARG A 193 9.01 13.14 0.74
CA ARG A 193 8.27 11.86 0.85
C ARG A 193 9.01 10.69 0.20
N GLN A 194 10.32 10.67 0.43
CA GLN A 194 11.27 9.70 -0.11
C GLN A 194 11.83 8.80 1.01
N THR A 195 10.99 8.24 1.86
CA THR A 195 11.42 7.32 2.93
C THR A 195 10.38 6.23 3.19
N ARG A 196 10.15 5.40 2.17
CA ARG A 196 9.71 4.00 2.35
C ARG A 196 9.97 3.08 1.16
N TRP A 197 10.66 3.57 0.13
CA TRP A 197 10.81 2.88 -1.15
C TRP A 197 12.26 2.74 -1.62
N ASN A 198 13.24 3.17 -0.82
CA ASN A 198 14.65 2.97 -1.16
C ASN A 198 15.13 1.54 -0.80
N ASP A 199 14.45 0.85 0.13
CA ASP A 199 14.83 -0.52 0.52
C ASP A 199 14.37 -1.58 -0.52
N ALA A 200 13.41 -1.28 -1.38
CA ALA A 200 12.94 -2.19 -2.43
C ALA A 200 13.98 -2.38 -3.56
N ASN A 201 14.83 -1.37 -3.81
CA ASN A 201 15.88 -1.48 -4.83
C ASN A 201 17.06 -2.36 -4.39
N ASP A 202 17.36 -2.42 -3.09
CA ASP A 202 18.45 -3.25 -2.57
C ASP A 202 18.05 -4.74 -2.45
N ILE A 203 16.77 -5.03 -2.17
CA ILE A 203 16.25 -6.40 -2.08
C ILE A 203 16.19 -7.08 -3.47
N LEU A 204 15.87 -6.33 -4.53
CA LEU A 204 15.83 -6.83 -5.92
C LEU A 204 17.20 -7.37 -6.41
N SER A 205 18.31 -6.93 -5.80
CA SER A 205 19.65 -7.41 -6.13
C SER A 205 20.05 -8.72 -5.42
N SER A 206 19.32 -9.11 -4.38
CA SER A 206 19.70 -10.21 -3.46
C SER A 206 18.90 -11.51 -3.68
N GLY A 207 17.73 -11.46 -4.32
CA GLY A 207 16.87 -12.63 -4.58
C GLY A 207 17.24 -13.50 -5.80
N ALA A 208 18.17 -13.05 -6.65
CA ALA A 208 18.42 -13.67 -7.96
C ALA A 208 19.35 -14.90 -7.97
N ARG A 209 19.49 -15.65 -6.86
CA ARG A 209 20.46 -16.76 -6.78
C ARG A 209 19.96 -18.04 -6.13
N VAL A 210 18.77 -18.52 -6.51
CA VAL A 210 18.43 -19.96 -6.40
C VAL A 210 17.55 -20.34 -7.59
N LEU A 211 17.78 -21.53 -8.17
CA LEU A 211 16.98 -22.22 -9.21
C LEU A 211 17.45 -22.17 -10.68
N ALA A 212 18.73 -21.87 -10.93
CA ALA A 212 19.36 -22.21 -12.21
C ALA A 212 20.16 -23.52 -12.14
N SER A 213 19.55 -24.63 -11.68
CA SER A 213 20.16 -25.95 -11.82
C SER A 213 19.14 -27.09 -11.86
N SER A 214 18.68 -27.42 -13.06
CA SER A 214 18.47 -28.79 -13.53
C SER A 214 17.77 -28.78 -14.88
N SER A 215 18.51 -28.49 -15.95
CA SER A 215 18.08 -28.87 -17.30
C SER A 215 18.24 -30.37 -17.46
N SER A 216 17.33 -31.15 -16.86
CA SER A 216 17.17 -32.54 -17.24
C SER A 216 16.47 -32.59 -18.61
N ARG A 217 17.13 -33.23 -19.57
CA ARG A 217 16.51 -33.66 -20.83
C ARG A 217 15.41 -34.68 -20.48
N ILE A 218 14.16 -34.24 -20.40
CA ILE A 218 13.00 -35.12 -20.19
C ILE A 218 12.08 -35.03 -21.41
N GLN A 219 11.74 -36.21 -21.94
CA GLN A 219 10.83 -36.49 -23.06
C GLN A 219 9.49 -35.73 -22.94
N ARG A 220 9.00 -35.15 -24.04
CA ARG A 220 7.95 -34.10 -24.04
C ARG A 220 6.64 -34.45 -24.77
N ASN A 221 6.17 -35.71 -24.82
CA ASN A 221 5.06 -36.04 -25.74
C ASN A 221 3.73 -36.54 -25.12
N ASP A 222 3.54 -36.58 -23.80
CA ASP A 222 2.36 -37.25 -23.21
C ASP A 222 1.35 -36.32 -22.53
N ASN A 223 1.31 -35.05 -22.91
CA ASN A 223 0.63 -34.02 -22.11
C ASN A 223 -0.77 -33.58 -22.63
N GLY A 224 -1.22 -34.09 -23.78
CA GLY A 224 -2.57 -33.89 -24.31
C GLY A 224 -2.91 -32.49 -24.87
N LEU A 225 -1.92 -31.63 -25.14
CA LEU A 225 -2.13 -30.29 -25.70
C LEU A 225 -1.50 -30.15 -27.10
N SER A 226 -2.14 -29.38 -27.98
CA SER A 226 -1.65 -29.07 -29.34
C SER A 226 -0.26 -28.40 -29.30
N GLU A 227 0.67 -28.84 -30.16
CA GLU A 227 2.02 -28.28 -30.29
C GLU A 227 2.17 -27.22 -31.40
N GLY A 228 1.07 -26.86 -32.07
CA GLY A 228 1.07 -25.97 -33.25
C GLY A 228 1.15 -24.47 -32.98
N VAL A 229 0.68 -23.67 -33.94
CA VAL A 229 0.69 -22.19 -33.92
C VAL A 229 0.07 -21.62 -32.64
N ASP A 230 -0.99 -22.23 -32.12
CA ASP A 230 -1.67 -21.79 -30.90
C ASP A 230 -0.74 -21.81 -29.68
N ARG A 231 0.12 -22.83 -29.57
CA ARG A 231 1.09 -22.94 -28.48
C ARG A 231 2.15 -21.85 -28.57
N LEU A 232 2.69 -21.60 -29.77
CA LEU A 232 3.69 -20.55 -29.98
C LEU A 232 3.10 -19.17 -29.70
N LYS A 233 1.86 -18.91 -30.15
CA LYS A 233 1.13 -17.67 -29.88
C LYS A 233 0.89 -17.48 -28.38
N ALA A 234 0.43 -18.53 -27.69
CA ALA A 234 0.18 -18.49 -26.26
C ALA A 234 1.47 -18.22 -25.46
N LEU A 235 2.58 -18.88 -25.80
CA LEU A 235 3.89 -18.65 -25.17
C LEU A 235 4.44 -17.24 -25.46
N GLY A 236 4.22 -16.71 -26.66
CA GLY A 236 4.63 -15.34 -27.02
C GLY A 236 3.90 -14.27 -26.22
N ASN A 237 2.61 -14.49 -25.95
CA ASN A 237 1.75 -13.56 -25.22
C ASN A 237 1.87 -13.69 -23.69
N ALA A 238 2.24 -14.86 -23.18
CA ALA A 238 2.33 -15.12 -21.74
C ALA A 238 3.27 -14.13 -21.03
N VAL A 239 2.87 -13.71 -19.83
CA VAL A 239 3.77 -13.05 -18.88
C VAL A 239 4.76 -14.07 -18.34
N VAL A 240 6.01 -13.67 -18.18
CA VAL A 240 7.06 -14.53 -17.60
C VAL A 240 6.89 -14.48 -16.08
N PRO A 241 6.55 -15.59 -15.40
CA PRO A 241 6.19 -15.57 -13.98
C PRO A 241 7.29 -14.97 -13.10
N GLN A 242 8.55 -15.32 -13.37
CA GLN A 242 9.70 -14.82 -12.60
C GLN A 242 9.85 -13.30 -12.68
N GLN A 243 9.33 -12.67 -13.74
CA GLN A 243 9.45 -11.23 -13.96
C GLN A 243 8.50 -10.43 -13.08
N VAL A 244 7.32 -11.00 -12.79
CA VAL A 244 6.28 -10.36 -11.97
C VAL A 244 6.28 -10.86 -10.52
N LEU A 245 6.88 -12.02 -10.24
CA LEU A 245 6.98 -12.62 -8.90
C LEU A 245 7.46 -11.64 -7.80
N PRO A 246 8.55 -10.86 -7.98
CA PRO A 246 9.02 -9.97 -6.93
C PRO A 246 7.99 -8.92 -6.50
N ILE A 247 7.10 -8.51 -7.41
CA ILE A 247 6.02 -7.57 -7.11
C ILE A 247 5.05 -8.21 -6.11
N PHE A 248 4.66 -9.46 -6.34
CA PHE A 248 3.74 -10.17 -5.46
C PHE A 248 4.37 -10.52 -4.11
N GLU A 249 5.65 -10.91 -4.08
CA GLU A 249 6.37 -11.14 -2.82
C GLU A 249 6.38 -9.87 -1.95
N LEU A 250 6.64 -8.71 -2.55
CA LEU A 250 6.59 -7.42 -1.85
C LEU A 250 5.18 -7.06 -1.37
N ILE A 251 4.15 -7.30 -2.19
CA ILE A 251 2.75 -7.07 -1.77
C ILE A 251 2.43 -7.91 -0.53
N VAL A 252 2.78 -9.20 -0.54
CA VAL A 252 2.57 -10.11 0.59
C VAL A 252 3.37 -9.66 1.81
N GLU A 253 4.60 -9.20 1.64
CA GLU A 253 5.41 -8.64 2.72
C GLU A 253 4.78 -7.40 3.34
N ILE A 254 4.32 -6.45 2.53
CA ILE A 254 3.65 -5.22 2.98
C ILE A 254 2.40 -5.58 3.80
N GLU A 255 1.54 -6.46 3.29
CA GLU A 255 0.33 -6.87 4.00
C GLU A 255 0.62 -7.63 5.29
N ASN A 256 1.68 -8.43 5.35
CA ASN A 256 2.10 -9.12 6.57
C ASN A 256 2.63 -8.13 7.63
N VAL A 257 3.38 -7.11 7.22
CA VAL A 257 3.85 -6.05 8.13
C VAL A 257 2.66 -5.26 8.67
N ASP A 258 1.78 -4.78 7.79
CA ASP A 258 0.60 -4.04 8.22
C ASP A 258 -0.35 -4.89 9.08
N SER A 259 -0.44 -6.21 8.84
CA SER A 259 -1.23 -7.10 9.70
C SER A 259 -0.67 -7.20 11.12
N LYS A 260 0.65 -7.36 11.28
CA LYS A 260 1.31 -7.38 12.60
C LYS A 260 1.21 -6.05 13.34
N GLU A 261 1.18 -4.94 12.60
CA GLU A 261 1.00 -3.62 13.17
C GLU A 261 -0.47 -3.35 13.54
N ASN A 262 -1.43 -3.83 12.75
CA ASN A 262 -2.86 -3.74 13.06
C ASN A 262 -3.30 -4.62 14.25
N GLU A 263 -2.51 -5.62 14.64
CA GLU A 263 -2.72 -6.35 15.90
C GLU A 263 -2.45 -5.48 17.14
N LYS A 264 -1.73 -4.37 16.99
CA LYS A 264 -1.44 -3.44 18.09
C LYS A 264 -2.67 -2.61 18.40
N THR A 265 -3.02 -2.54 19.68
CA THR A 265 -4.20 -1.80 20.13
C THR A 265 -3.86 -0.38 20.57
N ILE A 266 -2.58 -0.11 20.83
CA ILE A 266 -2.05 1.15 21.32
C ILE A 266 -1.02 1.71 20.34
N LEU A 267 -1.06 3.01 20.07
CA LEU A 267 -0.05 3.72 19.30
C LEU A 267 0.67 4.74 20.17
N ASP A 268 2.00 4.74 20.18
CA ASP A 268 2.81 5.84 20.72
C ASP A 268 3.43 6.61 19.55
N VAL A 269 2.95 7.84 19.32
CA VAL A 269 3.28 8.60 18.11
C VAL A 269 4.61 9.34 18.17
N CYS A 270 5.21 9.44 19.36
CA CYS A 270 6.48 10.15 19.60
C CYS A 270 7.30 9.38 20.65
N CYS A 271 7.61 8.11 20.36
CA CYS A 271 8.04 7.20 21.41
C CYS A 271 9.36 7.59 22.07
N GLY A 272 10.24 8.30 21.36
CA GLY A 272 11.57 8.68 21.85
C GLY A 272 12.30 7.47 22.45
N SER A 273 12.79 7.62 23.68
CA SER A 273 13.44 6.55 24.45
C SER A 273 12.50 5.69 25.30
N ARG A 274 11.19 5.78 25.01
CA ARG A 274 10.09 5.06 25.67
C ARG A 274 10.05 5.27 27.18
N MET A 275 10.37 6.48 27.64
CA MET A 275 10.41 6.79 29.08
C MET A 275 9.03 6.85 29.73
N PHE A 276 7.99 7.05 28.92
CA PHE A 276 6.61 7.02 29.40
C PHE A 276 6.18 5.59 29.83
N TRP A 277 6.90 4.57 29.35
CA TRP A 277 6.51 3.17 29.48
C TRP A 277 7.28 2.46 30.59
N TYR A 278 6.54 1.78 31.48
CA TYR A 278 7.13 0.84 32.43
C TYR A 278 7.70 -0.38 31.71
N ASP A 279 6.92 -0.97 30.81
CA ASP A 279 7.39 -1.98 29.87
C ASP A 279 7.71 -1.32 28.51
N LYS A 280 9.00 -1.11 28.27
CA LYS A 280 9.48 -0.51 27.02
C LYS A 280 9.25 -1.38 25.79
N ASN A 281 8.91 -2.66 25.96
CA ASN A 281 8.63 -3.60 24.88
C ASN A 281 7.17 -4.08 24.90
N ASN A 282 6.25 -3.25 25.40
CA ASN A 282 4.84 -3.59 25.48
C ASN A 282 4.34 -4.16 24.14
N LYS A 283 3.88 -5.40 24.18
CA LYS A 283 3.50 -6.17 22.99
C LYS A 283 2.24 -5.63 22.29
N ASP A 284 1.43 -4.84 22.98
CA ASP A 284 0.17 -4.30 22.45
C ASP A 284 0.36 -2.88 21.89
N THR A 285 1.59 -2.33 22.01
CA THR A 285 1.95 -0.99 21.55
C THR A 285 2.77 -1.03 20.27
N LEU A 286 2.36 -0.19 19.31
CA LEU A 286 3.18 0.21 18.18
C LEU A 286 3.91 1.51 18.54
N PHE A 287 5.24 1.44 18.59
CA PHE A 287 6.07 2.61 18.84
C PHE A 287 6.50 3.24 17.53
N ILE A 288 6.17 4.51 17.29
CA ILE A 288 6.68 5.27 16.15
C ILE A 288 7.44 6.52 16.59
N ASP A 289 8.40 6.92 15.76
CA ASP A 289 9.16 8.17 15.89
C ASP A 289 9.72 8.49 14.49
N ASN A 290 9.96 9.76 14.18
CA ASN A 290 10.60 10.14 12.91
C ASN A 290 12.13 10.00 12.98
N ARG A 291 12.68 9.61 14.14
CA ARG A 291 14.11 9.39 14.38
C ARG A 291 14.39 7.93 14.70
N LYS A 292 15.59 7.49 14.29
CA LYS A 292 16.24 6.29 14.80
C LYS A 292 17.68 6.65 15.12
N LEU A 293 18.03 6.67 16.40
CA LEU A 293 19.36 7.10 16.84
C LEU A 293 19.80 6.33 18.08
N GLU A 294 21.11 6.12 18.15
CA GLU A 294 21.80 5.55 19.29
C GLU A 294 23.00 6.45 19.59
N THR A 295 22.99 7.10 20.75
CA THR A 295 24.06 8.01 21.16
C THR A 295 24.33 7.93 22.65
N THR A 296 25.49 8.44 23.05
CA THR A 296 25.86 8.63 24.45
C THR A 296 25.81 10.11 24.75
N LEU A 297 25.01 10.47 25.74
CA LEU A 297 24.82 11.84 26.20
C LEU A 297 26.10 12.34 26.90
N SER A 298 26.24 13.65 27.04
CA SER A 298 27.40 14.29 27.69
C SER A 298 27.64 13.87 29.14
N ASP A 299 26.61 13.31 29.81
CA ASP A 299 26.68 12.75 31.16
C ASP A 299 26.96 11.24 31.20
N GLY A 300 27.25 10.63 30.05
CA GLY A 300 27.57 9.21 29.91
C GLY A 300 26.36 8.27 29.78
N ARG A 301 25.12 8.77 29.87
CA ARG A 301 23.92 7.93 29.69
C ARG A 301 23.69 7.63 28.21
N ARG A 302 23.27 6.39 27.90
CA ARG A 302 22.85 6.02 26.54
C ARG A 302 21.44 6.50 26.25
N LEU A 303 21.25 7.16 25.11
CA LEU A 303 19.96 7.51 24.54
C LEU A 303 19.73 6.64 23.30
N ILE A 304 18.71 5.79 23.35
CA ILE A 304 18.30 4.93 22.25
C ILE A 304 16.87 5.31 21.87
N VAL A 305 16.69 5.74 20.63
CA VAL A 305 15.40 5.91 19.98
C VAL A 305 15.33 4.89 18.86
N ASN A 306 14.51 3.86 19.05
CA ASN A 306 14.38 2.75 18.10
C ASN A 306 12.89 2.39 17.98
N PRO A 307 12.11 3.10 17.15
CA PRO A 307 10.70 2.79 16.95
C PRO A 307 10.51 1.46 16.21
N ASN A 308 9.32 0.88 16.30
CA ASN A 308 8.92 -0.21 15.42
C ASN A 308 8.81 0.26 13.96
N ARG A 309 8.28 1.47 13.75
CA ARG A 309 8.05 2.05 12.42
C ARG A 309 8.49 3.51 12.43
N LEU A 310 9.28 3.91 11.43
CA LEU A 310 9.62 5.32 11.21
C LEU A 310 8.40 6.03 10.64
N ALA A 311 7.94 7.08 11.31
CA ALA A 311 6.79 7.88 10.88
C ALA A 311 6.80 9.27 11.53
N ASP A 312 6.22 10.24 10.83
CA ASP A 312 6.02 11.59 11.34
C ASP A 312 4.63 11.70 11.96
N PHE A 313 4.54 12.21 13.19
CA PHE A 313 3.27 12.32 13.90
C PHE A 313 2.26 13.24 13.21
N ARG A 314 2.72 14.15 12.33
CA ARG A 314 1.89 15.08 11.56
C ARG A 314 1.16 14.40 10.40
N HIS A 315 1.62 13.21 9.99
CA HIS A 315 1.07 12.42 8.89
C HIS A 315 1.23 10.93 9.21
N LEU A 316 0.33 10.41 10.03
CA LEU A 316 0.35 9.03 10.49
C LEU A 316 0.00 8.08 9.35
N PRO A 317 0.87 7.10 9.03
CA PRO A 317 0.67 6.18 7.91
C PRO A 317 -0.27 5.02 8.32
N PHE A 318 -1.36 5.34 9.02
CA PHE A 318 -2.36 4.41 9.52
C PHE A 318 -3.74 4.86 9.07
N ARG A 319 -4.65 3.91 8.94
CA ARG A 319 -6.04 4.17 8.60
C ARG A 319 -6.77 4.82 9.77
N ASP A 320 -7.89 5.45 9.45
CA ASP A 320 -8.82 5.97 10.44
C ASP A 320 -9.26 4.82 11.36
N GLU A 321 -9.48 5.11 12.64
CA GLU A 321 -10.07 4.16 13.59
C GLU A 321 -9.29 2.84 13.74
N SER A 322 -7.96 2.91 13.70
CA SER A 322 -7.07 1.76 13.86
C SER A 322 -6.80 1.40 15.33
N PHE A 323 -6.72 2.39 16.23
CA PHE A 323 -6.24 2.18 17.61
C PHE A 323 -7.29 2.51 18.67
N TYR A 324 -7.25 1.82 19.81
CA TYR A 324 -8.11 2.12 20.95
C TYR A 324 -7.49 3.19 21.86
N MET A 325 -6.17 3.27 21.90
CA MET A 325 -5.44 4.25 22.69
C MET A 325 -4.27 4.84 21.90
N VAL A 326 -4.08 6.15 22.01
CA VAL A 326 -2.92 6.85 21.44
C VAL A 326 -2.19 7.60 22.57
N VAL A 327 -0.87 7.51 22.60
CA VAL A 327 0.01 8.30 23.45
C VAL A 327 0.71 9.34 22.58
N PHE A 328 0.55 10.62 22.93
CA PHE A 328 1.17 11.74 22.24
C PHE A 328 2.03 12.55 23.21
N ASP A 329 3.35 12.36 23.12
CA ASP A 329 4.38 13.09 23.88
C ASP A 329 5.30 13.84 22.91
N PRO A 330 4.80 14.89 22.22
CA PRO A 330 5.58 15.59 21.21
C PRO A 330 6.76 16.36 21.80
N PRO A 331 7.69 16.82 20.96
CA PRO A 331 8.70 17.79 21.36
C PRO A 331 8.08 19.01 22.04
N HIS A 332 8.71 19.52 23.09
CA HIS A 332 8.17 20.61 23.93
C HIS A 332 9.07 21.85 24.00
N LEU A 333 10.13 21.89 23.21
CA LEU A 333 11.14 22.95 23.23
C LEU A 333 11.06 23.73 21.94
N ILE A 334 10.84 25.04 22.03
CA ILE A 334 11.01 25.98 20.91
C ILE A 334 12.45 26.51 20.95
N ASN A 335 12.90 26.91 22.14
CA ASN A 335 14.24 27.48 22.35
C ASN A 335 15.17 26.44 22.98
N ALA A 336 15.80 25.62 22.14
CA ALA A 336 16.88 24.73 22.56
C ALA A 336 17.97 24.72 21.49
N GLY A 337 19.22 24.91 21.89
CA GLY A 337 20.35 24.68 20.98
C GLY A 337 20.25 23.26 20.43
N SER A 338 20.41 23.10 19.11
CA SER A 338 20.26 21.83 18.40
C SER A 338 21.15 20.70 18.96
N ASN A 339 22.26 21.05 19.62
CA ASN A 339 23.18 20.12 20.30
C ASN A 339 22.92 19.93 21.80
N SER A 340 21.86 20.53 22.37
CA SER A 340 21.57 20.39 23.80
C SER A 340 20.99 19.01 24.13
N TRP A 341 21.32 18.49 25.32
CA TRP A 341 20.81 17.20 25.82
C TRP A 341 19.28 17.08 25.74
N LEU A 342 18.58 18.17 26.05
CA LEU A 342 17.13 18.29 26.01
C LEU A 342 16.58 18.20 24.58
N ALA A 343 17.22 18.87 23.62
CA ALA A 343 16.87 18.80 22.19
C ALA A 343 17.07 17.39 21.61
N GLN A 344 18.18 16.72 21.94
CA GLN A 344 18.41 15.34 21.47
C GLN A 344 17.39 14.36 22.05
N LYS A 345 17.01 14.55 23.31
CA LYS A 345 16.11 13.66 24.03
C LYS A 345 14.65 13.82 23.65
N TYR A 346 14.17 15.05 23.48
CA TYR A 346 12.75 15.35 23.28
C TYR A 346 12.42 15.94 21.91
N GLY A 347 13.43 16.32 21.10
CA GLY A 347 13.22 17.07 19.86
C GLY A 347 13.04 18.57 20.11
N VAL A 348 12.97 19.33 19.03
CA VAL A 348 12.73 20.79 19.03
C VAL A 348 11.57 21.05 18.08
N LEU A 349 10.60 21.85 18.51
CA LEU A 349 9.55 22.40 17.65
C LEU A 349 10.09 23.63 16.93
N ASP A 350 9.72 23.78 15.68
CA ASP A 350 10.01 24.99 14.91
C ASP A 350 9.20 26.18 15.46
N GLU A 351 9.88 27.32 15.68
CA GLU A 351 9.27 28.50 16.33
C GLU A 351 8.11 29.09 15.53
N ASP A 352 8.14 28.96 14.21
CA ASP A 352 7.15 29.52 13.30
C ASP A 352 5.99 28.56 13.05
N THR A 353 6.24 27.24 13.06
CA THR A 353 5.23 26.24 12.64
C THR A 353 4.68 25.35 13.76
N TRP A 354 5.19 25.47 15.00
CA TRP A 354 4.81 24.54 16.08
C TRP A 354 3.30 24.42 16.33
N LYS A 355 2.52 25.49 16.10
CA LYS A 355 1.06 25.46 16.28
C LYS A 355 0.42 24.56 15.23
N GLN A 356 0.82 24.71 13.96
CA GLN A 356 0.31 23.86 12.88
C GLN A 356 0.75 22.42 13.12
N ASP A 357 2.02 22.18 13.44
CA ASP A 357 2.55 20.84 13.69
C ASP A 357 1.77 20.13 14.80
N LEU A 358 1.58 20.77 15.95
CA LEU A 358 0.82 20.19 17.06
C LEU A 358 -0.66 19.98 16.71
N LYS A 359 -1.29 20.88 15.95
CA LYS A 359 -2.68 20.70 15.51
C LYS A 359 -2.80 19.50 14.58
N SER A 360 -1.96 19.43 13.54
CA SER A 360 -1.94 18.28 12.62
C SER A 360 -1.68 16.98 13.36
N GLY A 361 -0.73 16.98 14.31
CA GLY A 361 -0.45 15.81 15.15
C GLY A 361 -1.63 15.37 16.00
N PHE A 362 -2.32 16.31 16.64
CA PHE A 362 -3.51 16.03 17.43
C PHE A 362 -4.64 15.48 16.55
N ASP A 363 -4.89 16.11 15.40
CA ASP A 363 -5.93 15.67 14.46
C ASP A 363 -5.65 14.27 13.93
N GLU A 364 -4.40 13.95 13.59
CA GLU A 364 -4.00 12.61 13.18
C GLU A 364 -4.19 11.59 14.31
N CYS A 365 -3.84 11.95 15.56
CA CYS A 365 -4.10 11.08 16.72
C CYS A 365 -5.60 10.80 16.89
N MET A 366 -6.45 11.82 16.74
CA MET A 366 -7.91 11.66 16.82
C MET A 366 -8.48 10.89 15.62
N ARG A 367 -7.91 11.06 14.42
CA ARG A 367 -8.31 10.33 13.22
C ARG A 367 -8.09 8.82 13.39
N VAL A 368 -6.90 8.42 13.82
CA VAL A 368 -6.54 6.99 13.97
C VAL A 368 -7.17 6.32 15.18
N LEU A 369 -7.74 7.09 16.13
CA LEU A 369 -8.50 6.52 17.24
C LEU A 369 -9.84 5.96 16.76
N LYS A 370 -10.23 4.80 17.30
CA LYS A 370 -11.58 4.25 17.18
C LYS A 370 -12.60 5.15 17.89
N PRO A 371 -13.90 5.06 17.57
CA PRO A 371 -14.94 5.72 18.35
C PRO A 371 -14.80 5.37 19.84
N HIS A 372 -14.88 6.38 20.71
CA HIS A 372 -14.61 6.27 22.16
C HIS A 372 -13.17 5.87 22.54
N GLY A 373 -12.25 5.89 21.57
CA GLY A 373 -10.83 5.70 21.83
C GLY A 373 -10.23 6.87 22.64
N THR A 374 -9.16 6.60 23.37
CA THR A 374 -8.56 7.57 24.32
C THR A 374 -7.20 8.07 23.84
N LEU A 375 -6.99 9.38 23.87
CA LEU A 375 -5.70 10.01 23.64
C LEU A 375 -5.11 10.48 24.97
N ILE A 376 -3.90 10.02 25.29
CA ILE A 376 -3.09 10.52 26.40
C ILE A 376 -2.08 11.51 25.85
N PHE A 377 -2.23 12.77 26.19
CA PHE A 377 -1.33 13.85 25.78
C PHE A 377 -0.43 14.26 26.94
N LYS A 378 0.89 14.27 26.72
CA LYS A 378 1.88 14.71 27.70
C LYS A 378 2.56 15.99 27.23
N TRP A 379 2.66 16.98 28.13
CA TRP A 379 3.19 18.29 27.81
C TRP A 379 3.92 18.95 28.96
N ASN A 380 5.01 19.65 28.67
CA ASN A 380 5.71 20.48 29.66
C ASN A 380 5.35 21.96 29.45
N THR A 381 4.85 22.61 30.51
CA THR A 381 4.30 23.97 30.44
C THR A 381 5.33 25.09 30.59
N GLU A 382 6.63 24.78 30.62
CA GLU A 382 7.69 25.74 30.91
C GLU A 382 7.84 26.84 29.85
N GLN A 383 7.73 26.48 28.56
CA GLN A 383 7.80 27.45 27.45
C GLN A 383 6.42 27.83 26.90
N ILE A 384 5.48 26.88 26.89
CA ILE A 384 4.13 27.08 26.35
C ILE A 384 3.09 26.60 27.37
N SER A 385 2.19 27.49 27.78
CA SER A 385 1.13 27.15 28.73
C SER A 385 0.08 26.21 28.11
N MET A 386 -0.53 25.36 28.93
CA MET A 386 -1.62 24.48 28.48
C MET A 386 -2.80 25.27 27.88
N ALA A 387 -3.10 26.46 28.41
CA ALA A 387 -4.14 27.34 27.88
C ALA A 387 -3.94 27.69 26.40
N LYS A 388 -2.69 27.76 25.95
CA LYS A 388 -2.37 27.98 24.54
C LYS A 388 -2.54 26.69 23.73
N ILE A 389 -2.20 25.53 24.31
CA ILE A 389 -2.34 24.22 23.66
C ILE A 389 -3.81 23.86 23.42
N TRP A 390 -4.70 24.02 24.40
CA TRP A 390 -6.13 23.74 24.23
C TRP A 390 -6.77 24.59 23.11
N LYS A 391 -6.31 25.85 22.97
CA LYS A 391 -6.73 26.71 21.85
C LYS A 391 -6.22 26.23 20.49
N VAL A 392 -5.04 25.61 20.44
CA VAL A 392 -4.52 25.01 19.21
C VAL A 392 -5.35 23.79 18.83
N PHE A 393 -5.64 22.91 19.80
CA PHE A 393 -6.41 21.67 19.56
C PHE A 393 -7.90 21.91 19.29
N CYS A 394 -8.44 23.05 19.70
CA CYS A 394 -9.88 23.35 19.65
C CYS A 394 -10.74 22.34 20.44
N GLN A 395 -10.15 21.67 21.44
CA GLN A 395 -10.82 20.70 22.29
C GLN A 395 -10.25 20.78 23.71
N GLU A 396 -11.13 20.65 24.71
CA GLU A 396 -10.73 20.56 26.11
C GLU A 396 -10.53 19.09 26.53
N PRO A 397 -9.56 18.79 27.40
CA PRO A 397 -9.38 17.44 27.92
C PRO A 397 -10.46 17.08 28.94
N LEU A 398 -10.78 15.79 29.05
CA LEU A 398 -11.69 15.25 30.05
C LEU A 398 -11.16 15.45 31.48
N PHE A 399 -9.88 15.12 31.70
CA PHE A 399 -9.19 15.27 32.98
C PHE A 399 -7.66 15.20 32.78
N GLY A 400 -6.90 15.57 33.82
CA GLY A 400 -5.43 15.57 33.78
C GLY A 400 -4.78 16.05 35.07
N ASP A 401 -3.45 16.12 35.06
CA ASP A 401 -2.67 16.73 36.16
C ASP A 401 -2.70 18.26 36.08
N GLY A 402 -3.15 18.90 37.16
CA GLY A 402 -3.20 20.37 37.29
C GLY A 402 -2.06 21.01 38.10
N ARG A 403 -1.20 20.25 38.76
CA ARG A 403 -0.25 20.75 39.77
C ARG A 403 1.21 20.75 39.30
N SER A 404 1.59 19.86 38.39
CA SER A 404 2.98 19.79 37.92
C SER A 404 3.27 20.66 36.69
N LYS A 405 4.57 20.89 36.43
CA LYS A 405 5.06 21.50 35.17
C LYS A 405 4.91 20.56 33.98
N THR A 406 5.06 19.24 34.20
CA THR A 406 4.90 18.20 33.17
C THR A 406 3.54 17.54 33.34
N ARG A 407 2.57 17.98 32.57
CA ARG A 407 1.18 17.56 32.70
C ARG A 407 0.87 16.42 31.75
N TRP A 408 -0.06 15.58 32.17
CA TRP A 408 -0.77 14.66 31.30
C TRP A 408 -2.23 15.10 31.22
N SER A 409 -2.84 14.92 30.05
CA SER A 409 -4.22 15.26 29.76
C SER A 409 -4.85 14.15 28.95
N VAL A 410 -6.12 13.86 29.23
CA VAL A 410 -6.85 12.76 28.60
C VAL A 410 -7.94 13.34 27.70
N PHE A 411 -7.95 12.92 26.45
CA PHE A 411 -9.01 13.22 25.48
C PHE A 411 -9.67 11.91 25.07
N MET A 412 -10.92 11.99 24.62
CA MET A 412 -11.63 10.85 24.06
C MET A 412 -12.21 11.26 22.71
N LYS A 413 -12.14 10.36 21.72
CA LYS A 413 -12.80 10.54 20.44
C LYS A 413 -14.30 10.41 20.63
N GLU A 414 -15.05 11.42 20.22
CA GLU A 414 -16.50 11.36 20.18
C GLU A 414 -16.95 10.37 19.11
N LYS A 415 -18.12 9.76 19.32
CA LYS A 415 -18.73 8.94 18.28
C LYS A 415 -19.41 9.89 17.30
N ASN A 416 -19.10 9.77 16.02
CA ASN A 416 -19.94 10.40 15.00
C ASN A 416 -21.28 9.64 15.02
N ASP A 417 -22.34 10.29 15.48
CA ASP A 417 -23.70 9.80 15.30
C ASP A 417 -24.08 10.05 13.83
N ASP A 418 -23.69 9.12 12.96
CA ASP A 418 -24.22 9.02 11.59
C ASP A 418 -25.60 8.35 11.59
#